data_AF-A0A8T4M106-F1
#
_entry.id   AF-A0A8T4M106-F1
#
_cell.length_a   1.000
_cell.length_b   1.000
_cell.length_c   1.000
_cell.angle_alpha   90.00
_cell.angle_beta   90.00
_cell.angle_gamma   90.00
#
_symmetry.space_group_name_H-M   'P 1'
#
loop_
_entity.id
_entity.type
_entity.pdbx_description
1 polymer ?
#
loop_
_entity_poly.entity_id
_entity_poly.type
_entity_poly.pdbx_seq_one_letter_code
_entity_poly.pdbx_strand_id
1 'polypeptide(L)'
;MKAIGAQNKDILSIFLIESGLLGLVGGIIGVIFGFSISKLIEYIAIQQLGTKLLQAASPIYLIVGCLVFAFLIGAISGLWPAWNASKVNVVDAIRYE
;
A
#
# COMPACT_ATOMS: atom_id res chain seq x y z
N MET A 1 -16.80 14.54 9.96
CA MET A 1 -16.62 13.52 11.02
C MET A 1 -16.64 14.12 12.42
N LYS A 2 -15.72 15.03 12.79
CA LYS A 2 -15.74 15.65 14.13
C LYS A 2 -17.03 16.41 14.48
N ALA A 3 -17.67 17.06 13.50
CA ALA A 3 -18.94 17.77 13.71
C ALA A 3 -20.10 16.86 14.15
N ILE A 4 -20.00 15.56 13.88
CA ILE A 4 -21.01 14.53 14.22
C ILE A 4 -20.61 13.81 15.54
N GLY A 5 -19.53 14.23 16.20
CA GLY A 5 -19.10 13.69 17.51
C GLY A 5 -18.00 12.63 17.46
N ALA A 6 -17.40 12.35 16.29
CA ALA A 6 -16.28 11.41 16.19
C ALA A 6 -15.04 11.89 16.98
N GLN A 7 -14.41 11.02 17.76
CA GLN A 7 -13.21 11.37 18.52
C GLN A 7 -11.98 11.43 17.61
N ASN A 8 -10.93 12.17 18.03
CA ASN A 8 -9.68 12.27 17.26
C ASN A 8 -9.05 10.90 16.96
N LYS A 9 -9.16 9.95 17.89
CA LYS A 9 -8.68 8.56 17.72
C LYS A 9 -9.44 7.78 16.64
N ASP A 10 -10.73 8.05 16.47
CA ASP A 10 -11.57 7.34 15.50
C ASP A 10 -11.17 7.79 14.09
N ILE A 11 -11.01 9.10 13.92
CA ILE A 11 -10.57 9.72 12.66
C ILE A 11 -9.17 9.23 12.30
N LEU A 12 -8.23 9.23 13.27
CA LEU A 12 -6.88 8.72 13.06
C LEU A 12 -6.90 7.25 12.60
N SER A 13 -7.70 6.41 13.26
CA SER A 13 -7.79 4.98 12.93
C SER A 13 -8.37 4.76 11.54
N ILE A 14 -9.41 5.50 11.15
CA ILE A 14 -10.04 5.40 9.82
C ILE A 14 -9.02 5.73 8.73
N PHE A 15 -8.35 6.89 8.83
CA PHE A 15 -7.37 7.32 7.82
C PHE A 15 -6.14 6.39 7.76
N LEU A 16 -5.71 5.83 8.89
CA LEU A 16 -4.62 4.86 8.93
C LEU A 16 -4.98 3.56 8.23
N ILE A 17 -6.19 3.03 8.49
CA ILE A 17 -6.69 1.82 7.84
C ILE A 17 -6.86 2.08 6.34
N GLU A 18 -7.42 3.22 5.95
CA GLU A 18 -7.58 3.59 4.54
C GLU A 18 -6.23 3.69 3.81
N SER A 19 -5.24 4.33 4.44
CA SER A 19 -3.88 4.45 3.87
C SER A 19 -3.19 3.08 3.77
N GLY A 20 -3.36 2.22 4.76
CA GLY A 20 -2.89 0.84 4.72
C GLY A 20 -3.56 0.03 3.60
N LEU A 21 -4.89 0.15 3.45
CA LEU A 21 -5.65 -0.50 2.38
C LEU A 21 -5.21 -0.02 0.99
N LEU A 22 -4.97 1.28 0.81
CA LEU A 22 -4.39 1.83 -0.42
C LEU A 22 -3.00 1.23 -0.69
N GLY A 23 -2.18 1.08 0.36
CA GLY A 23 -0.90 0.36 0.31
C GLY A 23 -1.06 -1.09 -0.15
N LEU A 24 -2.07 -1.82 0.35
CA LEU A 24 -2.37 -3.19 -0.08
C LEU A 24 -2.78 -3.26 -1.54
N VAL A 25 -3.67 -2.37 -2.01
CA VAL A 25 -4.08 -2.32 -3.41
C VAL A 25 -2.87 -2.07 -4.31
N GLY A 26 -2.02 -1.10 -3.94
CA GLY A 26 -0.76 -0.84 -4.63
C GLY A 26 0.19 -2.04 -4.60
N GLY A 27 0.26 -2.75 -3.47
CA GLY A 27 1.06 -3.96 -3.31
C GLY A 27 0.59 -5.11 -4.21
N ILE A 28 -0.72 -5.34 -4.31
CA ILE A 28 -1.31 -6.36 -5.20
C ILE A 28 -0.95 -6.05 -6.65
N ILE A 29 -1.15 -4.79 -7.07
CA ILE A 29 -0.79 -4.34 -8.43
C ILE A 29 0.71 -4.52 -8.67
N GLY A 30 1.55 -4.12 -7.71
CA GLY A 30 3.00 -4.26 -7.78
C GLY A 30 3.46 -5.72 -7.90
N VAL A 31 2.85 -6.65 -7.17
CA VAL A 31 3.14 -8.09 -7.27
C VAL A 31 2.77 -8.62 -8.66
N ILE A 32 1.60 -8.27 -9.18
CA ILE A 32 1.15 -8.69 -10.52
C ILE A 32 2.12 -8.19 -11.59
N PHE A 33 2.51 -6.91 -11.54
CA PHE A 33 3.48 -6.33 -12.45
C PHE A 33 4.86 -6.96 -12.31
N GLY A 34 5.35 -7.12 -11.09
CA GLY A 34 6.66 -7.72 -10.81
C GLY A 34 6.75 -9.17 -11.30
N PHE A 35 5.69 -9.96 -11.11
CA PHE A 35 5.59 -11.32 -11.63
C PHE A 35 5.58 -11.35 -13.16
N SER A 36 4.80 -10.46 -13.79
CA SER A 36 4.69 -10.37 -15.24
C SER A 36 6.03 -10.01 -15.89
N ILE A 37 6.75 -9.03 -15.33
CA ILE A 37 8.09 -8.64 -15.78
C ILE A 37 9.09 -9.79 -15.58
N SER A 38 9.05 -10.45 -14.43
CA SER A 38 9.94 -11.58 -14.14
C SER A 38 9.76 -12.72 -15.15
N LYS A 39 8.51 -13.04 -15.51
CA LYS A 39 8.20 -14.05 -16.52
C LYS A 39 8.60 -13.64 -17.93
N LEU A 40 8.47 -12.37 -18.28
CA LEU A 40 8.93 -11.85 -19.56
C LEU A 40 10.46 -11.99 -19.70
N ILE A 41 11.20 -11.65 -18.64
CA ILE A 41 12.66 -11.79 -18.59
C ILE A 41 13.07 -13.25 -18.68
N GLU A 42 12.40 -14.15 -17.94
CA GLU A 42 12.63 -15.59 -18.02
C GLU A 42 12.43 -16.11 -19.45
N TYR A 43 11.36 -15.70 -20.13
CA TYR A 43 11.09 -16.09 -21.52
C TYR A 43 12.20 -15.65 -22.48
N ILE A 44 12.66 -14.39 -22.37
CA ILE A 44 13.74 -13.86 -23.22
C ILE A 44 15.06 -14.59 -22.93
N ALA A 45 15.37 -14.83 -21.65
CA ALA A 45 16.59 -15.52 -21.23
C ALA A 45 16.64 -16.97 -21.74
N ILE A 46 15.53 -17.70 -21.70
CA ILE A 46 15.45 -19.07 -22.22
C ILE A 46 15.68 -19.09 -23.74
N GLN A 47 15.10 -18.14 -24.48
CA GLN A 47 15.24 -18.06 -25.94
C GLN A 47 16.66 -17.66 -26.39
N GLN A 48 17.37 -16.82 -25.61
CA GLN A 48 18.70 -16.34 -25.99
C GLN A 48 19.86 -17.17 -25.42
N LEU A 49 19.77 -17.62 -24.17
CA LEU A 49 20.87 -18.34 -23.49
C LEU A 49 20.66 -19.87 -23.47
N GLY A 50 19.48 -20.38 -23.82
CA GLY A 50 19.19 -21.83 -23.81
C GLY A 50 19.27 -22.48 -22.43
N THR A 51 19.40 -21.70 -21.36
CA THR A 51 19.57 -22.19 -19.98
C THR A 51 18.35 -21.88 -19.13
N LYS A 52 17.94 -22.84 -18.29
CA LYS A 52 16.85 -22.68 -17.31
C LYS A 52 17.32 -22.13 -15.96
N LEU A 53 18.51 -21.52 -15.90
CA LEU A 53 19.13 -21.05 -14.66
C LEU A 53 18.38 -19.88 -14.01
N LEU A 54 17.69 -19.06 -14.81
CA LEU A 54 16.87 -17.93 -14.35
C LEU A 54 15.39 -18.33 -14.19
N GLN A 55 15.14 -19.41 -13.44
CA GLN A 55 13.77 -19.80 -13.16
C GLN A 55 13.21 -18.84 -12.10
N ALA A 56 12.22 -18.03 -12.48
CA ALA A 56 11.57 -17.11 -11.55
C ALA A 56 10.74 -17.92 -10.54
N ALA A 57 11.37 -18.29 -9.41
CA ALA A 57 10.69 -18.86 -8.27
C ALA A 57 10.00 -17.73 -7.50
N SER A 58 8.67 -17.76 -7.46
CA SER A 58 7.85 -16.85 -6.64
C SER A 58 7.21 -17.64 -5.49
N PRO A 59 7.99 -18.01 -4.46
CA PRO A 59 7.43 -18.69 -3.31
C PRO A 59 6.41 -17.81 -2.59
N ILE A 60 5.37 -18.44 -2.04
CA ILE A 60 4.20 -17.76 -1.46
C ILE A 60 4.59 -16.79 -0.32
N TYR A 61 5.66 -17.09 0.42
CA TYR A 61 6.13 -16.24 1.50
C TYR A 61 6.63 -14.87 1.02
N LEU A 62 7.21 -14.77 -0.18
CA LEU A 62 7.64 -13.48 -0.75
C LEU A 62 6.43 -12.63 -1.11
N ILE A 63 5.39 -13.24 -1.68
CA ILE A 63 4.16 -12.53 -2.04
C ILE A 63 3.49 -11.97 -0.78
N VAL A 64 3.34 -12.81 0.25
CA VAL A 64 2.77 -12.38 1.54
C VAL A 64 3.65 -11.30 2.18
N GLY A 65 4.98 -11.46 2.15
CA GLY A 65 5.92 -10.46 2.66
C GLY A 65 5.79 -9.11 1.96
N CYS A 66 5.70 -9.10 0.63
CA CYS A 66 5.50 -7.87 -0.15
C CYS A 66 4.18 -7.18 0.17
N LEU A 67 3.08 -7.94 0.33
CA LEU A 67 1.77 -7.37 0.67
C LEU A 67 1.75 -6.77 2.08
N VAL A 68 2.32 -7.47 3.06
CA VAL A 68 2.44 -6.96 4.44
C VAL A 68 3.31 -5.71 4.46
N PHE A 69 4.43 -5.72 3.74
CA PHE A 69 5.32 -4.58 3.62
C PHE A 69 4.63 -3.37 2.98
N ALA A 70 3.87 -3.60 1.90
CA ALA A 70 3.11 -2.55 1.22
C ALA A 70 2.01 -1.94 2.12
N PHE A 71 1.31 -2.77 2.91
CA PHE A 71 0.35 -2.30 3.92
C PHE A 71 1.04 -1.43 4.96
N LEU A 72 2.17 -1.88 5.51
CA LEU A 72 2.92 -1.15 6.53
C LEU A 72 3.44 0.19 6.01
N ILE A 73 4.01 0.22 4.80
CA ILE A 73 4.44 1.48 4.18
C ILE A 73 3.24 2.41 3.94
N GLY A 74 2.11 1.87 3.44
CA GLY A 74 0.90 2.65 3.24
C GLY A 74 0.40 3.28 4.55
N ALA A 75 0.34 2.49 5.62
CA ALA A 75 -0.06 2.96 6.95
C ALA A 75 0.93 3.99 7.54
N ILE A 76 2.25 3.77 7.40
CA ILE A 76 3.28 4.70 7.88
C ILE A 76 3.20 6.03 7.12
N SER A 77 3.05 5.98 5.80
CA SER A 77 2.86 7.16 4.95
C SER A 77 1.59 7.92 5.35
N GLY A 78 0.51 7.19 5.66
CA GLY A 78 -0.75 7.74 6.13
C GLY A 78 -0.72 8.32 7.55
N LEU A 79 0.31 8.04 8.35
CA LEU A 79 0.33 8.42 9.77
C LEU A 79 0.40 9.95 9.96
N TRP A 80 1.25 10.64 9.21
CA TRP A 80 1.34 12.10 9.26
C TRP A 80 0.02 12.76 8.84
N PRO A 81 -0.55 12.48 7.64
CA PRO A 81 -1.80 13.12 7.22
C PRO A 81 -2.97 12.74 8.14
N ALA A 82 -3.06 11.49 8.60
CA ALA A 82 -4.08 11.07 9.56
C ALA A 82 -3.99 11.87 10.87
N TRP A 83 -2.77 12.11 11.36
CA TRP A 83 -2.57 12.91 12.57
C TRP A 83 -2.99 14.37 12.36
N ASN A 84 -2.61 14.96 11.23
CA ASN A 84 -3.01 16.31 10.89
C ASN A 84 -4.54 16.45 10.78
N ALA A 85 -5.19 15.52 10.05
CA ALA A 85 -6.64 15.48 9.89
C ALA A 85 -7.38 15.30 11.23
N SER A 86 -6.83 14.49 12.13
CA SER A 86 -7.40 14.28 13.48
C SER A 86 -7.33 15.53 14.38
N LYS A 87 -6.52 16.54 14.05
CA LYS A 87 -6.33 17.75 14.86
C LYS A 87 -7.05 18.98 14.31
N VAL A 88 -7.62 18.93 13.11
CA VAL A 88 -8.37 20.06 12.52
C VAL A 88 -9.54 20.47 13.43
N ASN A 89 -9.65 21.76 13.72
CA ASN A 89 -10.75 22.33 14.47
C ASN A 89 -11.98 22.47 13.57
N VAL A 90 -13.13 21.95 14.03
CA VAL A 90 -14.38 22.00 13.27
C VAL A 90 -14.87 23.42 13.07
N VAL A 91 -14.74 24.26 14.11
CA VAL A 91 -15.18 25.66 14.07
C VAL A 91 -14.42 26.44 13.01
N ASP A 92 -13.11 26.21 12.89
CA ASP A 92 -12.27 26.84 11.87
C ASP A 92 -12.57 26.29 10.47
N ALA A 93 -12.87 24.99 10.35
CA ALA A 93 -13.24 24.38 9.08
C ALA A 93 -14.56 24.92 8.50
N ILE A 94 -15.55 25.22 9.35
CA ILE A 94 -16.86 25.74 8.92
C ILE A 94 -16.81 27.26 8.68
N ARG A 95 -15.95 28.01 9.39
CA ARG A 95 -15.80 29.47 9.16
C ARG A 95 -15.05 29.82 7.87
N TYR A 96 -14.39 28.86 7.26
CA TYR A 96 -13.64 29.02 6.00
C TYR A 96 -14.46 28.63 4.76
N GLU A 97 -15.69 28.11 4.95
CA GLU A 97 -16.73 28.02 3.91
C GLU A 97 -17.63 29.26 3.96
#